data_AF-A0A1V1NV42-F1
#
_entry.id   AF-A0A1V1NV42-F1
#
_cell.length_a   1.000
_cell.length_b   1.000
_cell.length_c   1.000
_cell.angle_alpha   90.00
_cell.angle_beta   90.00
_cell.angle_gamma   90.00
#
_symmetry.space_group_name_H-M   'P 1'
#
loop_
_entity.id
_entity.type
_entity.pdbx_description
1 polymer ?
#
loop_
_entity_poly.entity_id
_entity_poly.type
_entity_poly.pdbx_seq_one_letter_code
_entity_poly.pdbx_strand_id
1 'polypeptide(L)' 'MAGITINENTGQITIDAISNKNGYQKISVIANDNMSENNTATEFLELTINEINDPPVFNLSKHSITLDEDFT' A
#
# COMPACT_ATOMS: atom_id res chain seq x y z
N MET A 1 -1.37 0.99 -8.01
CA MET A 1 -2.44 0.74 -7.01
C MET A 1 -2.42 -0.75 -6.72
N ALA A 2 -2.67 -1.20 -5.48
CA ALA A 2 -2.80 -2.65 -5.24
C ALA A 2 -3.86 -3.20 -6.21
N GLY A 3 -3.60 -4.37 -6.81
CA GLY A 3 -4.64 -5.07 -7.57
C GLY A 3 -5.74 -5.46 -6.59
N ILE A 4 -6.99 -5.08 -6.85
CA ILE A 4 -8.14 -5.49 -6.05
C ILE A 4 -9.05 -6.25 -6.99
N THR A 5 -9.34 -7.50 -6.65
CA THR A 5 -10.25 -8.36 -7.42
C THR A 5 -11.31 -8.95 -6.48
N ILE A 6 -12.50 -9.23 -7.03
CA ILE A 6 -13.59 -9.89 -6.32
C ILE A 6 -14.07 -11.09 -7.13
N ASN A 7 -14.29 -12.21 -6.45
CA ASN A 7 -15.05 -13.32 -7.00
C ASN A 7 -16.54 -13.07 -6.76
N GLU A 8 -17.26 -12.73 -7.82
CA GLU A 8 -18.69 -12.36 -7.74
C GLU A 8 -19.60 -13.51 -7.25
N ASN A 9 -19.18 -14.76 -7.40
CA ASN A 9 -19.97 -15.92 -6.96
C ASN A 9 -19.78 -16.25 -5.48
N THR A 10 -18.59 -15.98 -4.93
CA THR A 10 -18.25 -16.34 -3.53
C THR A 10 -18.11 -15.15 -2.60
N GLY A 11 -18.02 -13.93 -3.14
CA GLY A 11 -17.73 -12.71 -2.40
C GLY A 11 -16.28 -12.59 -1.93
N GLN A 12 -15.38 -13.49 -2.35
CA GLN A 12 -13.97 -13.45 -1.95
C GLN A 12 -13.26 -12.25 -2.60
N ILE A 13 -12.72 -11.36 -1.77
CA ILE A 13 -11.90 -10.22 -2.20
C ILE A 13 -10.41 -10.58 -2.07
N THR A 14 -9.65 -10.38 -3.14
CA THR A 14 -8.19 -10.56 -3.15
C THR A 14 -7.51 -9.22 -3.34
N ILE A 15 -6.45 -8.97 -2.57
CA ILE A 15 -5.70 -7.71 -2.57
C ILE A 15 -4.22 -8.04 -2.77
N ASP A 16 -3.65 -7.57 -3.87
CA ASP A 16 -2.24 -7.76 -4.19
C ASP A 16 -1.39 -6.68 -3.53
N ALA A 17 -0.59 -7.09 -2.55
CA ALA A 17 0.35 -6.19 -1.88
C ALA A 17 1.42 -5.67 -2.86
N ILE A 18 1.72 -4.37 -2.77
CA ILE A 18 2.86 -3.76 -3.48
C ILE A 18 4.02 -3.68 -2.49
N SER A 19 5.21 -4.12 -2.92
CA SER A 19 6.42 -4.05 -2.09
C SER A 19 6.66 -2.63 -1.55
N ASN A 20 6.96 -2.53 -0.26
CA ASN A 20 7.24 -1.28 0.48
C ASN A 20 6.12 -0.22 0.41
N LYS A 21 4.88 -0.63 0.09
CA LYS A 21 3.74 0.27 0.14
C LYS A 21 2.99 0.12 1.45
N ASN A 22 2.80 1.22 2.16
CA ASN A 22 1.91 1.34 3.32
C ASN A 22 0.75 2.31 3.01
N GLY A 23 -0.18 2.45 3.94
CA GLY A 23 -1.24 3.45 3.88
C GLY A 23 -2.65 2.92 4.12
N TYR A 24 -3.64 3.77 3.87
CA TYR A 24 -5.06 3.48 4.04
C TYR A 24 -5.79 3.49 2.71
N GLN A 25 -6.76 2.58 2.54
CA GLN A 25 -7.65 2.53 1.39
C GLN A 25 -9.07 2.19 1.85
N LYS A 26 -10.03 3.01 1.44
CA LYS A 26 -11.46 2.67 1.51
C LYS A 26 -11.89 2.01 0.21
N ILE A 27 -12.52 0.85 0.31
CA ILE A 27 -12.98 0.02 -0.81
C ILE A 27 -14.50 -0.02 -0.77
N SER A 28 -15.15 0.26 -1.90
CA SER A 28 -16.61 0.16 -2.05
C SER A 28 -16.94 -1.18 -2.69
N VAL A 29 -17.77 -1.97 -2.02
CA VAL A 29 -18.30 -3.25 -2.54
C VAL A 29 -19.77 -3.04 -2.88
N ILE A 30 -20.14 -3.36 -4.11
CA ILE A 30 -21.51 -3.16 -4.61
C ILE A 30 -22.06 -4.54 -4.99
N ALA A 31 -23.12 -4.97 -4.31
CA ALA A 31 -23.91 -6.12 -4.72
C ALA A 31 -25.03 -5.65 -5.63
N ASN A 32 -25.31 -6.38 -6.72
CA ASN A 32 -26.40 -6.09 -7.65
C ASN A 32 -27.23 -7.36 -7.90
N ASP A 33 -28.53 -7.30 -7.63
CA ASP A 33 -29.46 -8.44 -7.83
C ASP A 33 -30.11 -8.46 -9.23
N ASN A 34 -29.74 -7.52 -10.09
CA ASN A 34 -30.22 -7.32 -11.47
C ASN A 34 -31.71 -7.02 -11.61
N MET A 35 -32.38 -6.55 -10.55
CA MET A 35 -33.75 -6.08 -10.62
C MET A 35 -33.86 -4.68 -11.27
N SER A 36 -35.08 -4.25 -11.61
CA SER A 36 -35.31 -2.96 -12.28
C SER A 36 -35.19 -1.75 -11.36
N GLU A 37 -35.43 -1.94 -10.07
CA GLU A 37 -35.42 -0.88 -9.06
C GLU A 37 -34.80 -1.40 -7.76
N ASN A 38 -34.11 -0.52 -7.02
CA ASN A 38 -33.48 -0.85 -5.73
C ASN A 38 -32.58 -2.10 -5.77
N ASN A 39 -31.90 -2.27 -6.91
CA ASN A 39 -31.17 -3.48 -7.25
C ASN A 39 -29.74 -3.51 -6.71
N THR A 40 -29.28 -2.44 -6.05
CA THR A 40 -27.91 -2.35 -5.54
C THR A 40 -27.86 -2.10 -4.04
N ALA A 41 -26.92 -2.77 -3.38
CA ALA A 41 -26.53 -2.53 -2.00
C ALA A 41 -25.03 -2.23 -1.95
N THR A 42 -24.62 -1.21 -1.19
CA THR A 42 -23.22 -0.78 -1.10
C THR A 42 -22.71 -0.94 0.32
N GLU A 43 -21.56 -1.58 0.46
CA GLU A 43 -20.82 -1.70 1.71
C GLU A 43 -19.39 -1.20 1.56
N PHE A 44 -18.81 -0.75 2.68
CA PHE A 44 -17.44 -0.22 2.70
C PHE A 44 -16.51 -1.11 3.49
N LEU A 45 -15.39 -1.46 2.87
CA LEU A 45 -14.27 -2.14 3.51
C LEU A 45 -13.12 -1.15 3.71
N GLU A 46 -12.60 -1.09 4.92
CA GLU A 46 -11.43 -0.26 5.26
C GLU A 46 -10.19 -1.12 5.34
N LEU A 47 -9.19 -0.81 4.51
CA LEU A 47 -7.91 -1.50 4.47
C LEU A 47 -6.82 -0.56 5.02
N THR A 48 -6.14 -1.00 6.06
CA THR A 48 -4.95 -0.33 6.60
C THR A 48 -3.74 -1.24 6.46
N ILE A 49 -2.71 -0.76 5.75
CA ILE A 49 -1.41 -1.40 5.65
C ILE A 49 -0.46 -0.60 6.54
N ASN A 50 -0.07 -1.21 7.66
CA ASN A 50 0.85 -0.59 8.62
C ASN A 50 2.24 -0.43 8.00
N GLU A 51 2.87 0.70 8.26
CA GLU A 51 4.26 0.92 7.89
C GLU A 51 5.21 0.18 8.84
N ILE A 52 6.36 -0.22 8.30
CA ILE A 52 7.48 -0.77 9.07
C ILE A 52 8.64 0.19 8.85
N ASN A 53 9.23 0.66 9.95
CA ASN A 53 10.37 1.57 9.88
C ASN A 53 11.65 0.79 9.56
N ASP A 54 12.29 1.13 8.44
CA ASP A 54 13.57 0.56 8.04
C ASP A 54 14.75 1.27 8.74
N PRO A 55 15.86 0.58 9.06
CA PRO A 55 17.05 1.23 9.59
C PRO A 55 17.65 2.24 8.60
N PRO A 56 18.21 3.37 9.08
CA PRO A 56 18.95 4.27 8.20
C PRO A 56 20.18 3.55 7.63
N VAL A 57 20.40 3.68 6.33
CA VAL A 57 21.60 3.18 5.65
C VAL A 57 22.52 4.37 5.40
N PHE A 58 23.75 4.32 5.93
CA PHE A 58 24.79 5.27 5.56
C PHE A 58 25.84 4.60 4.68
N ASN A 59 26.25 5.29 3.63
CA ASN A 59 27.39 4.92 2.80
C ASN A 59 28.45 6.01 2.95
N LEU A 60 29.66 5.62 3.33
CA LEU A 60 30.77 6.56 3.42
C LEU A 60 31.36 6.76 2.02
N SER A 61 31.41 8.01 1.56
CA SER A 61 32.12 8.37 0.33
C SER A 61 33.63 8.12 0.44
N LYS A 62 34.17 8.22 1.67
CA LYS A 62 35.52 7.79 2.06
C LYS A 62 35.51 7.27 3.50
N HIS A 63 36.27 6.20 3.74
CA HIS A 63 36.46 5.64 5.08
C HIS A 63 37.53 6.37 5.89
N SER A 64 38.34 7.19 5.22
CA SER A 64 39.31 8.06 5.83
C SER A 64 39.41 9.34 5.01
N ILE A 65 39.68 10.44 5.70
CA ILE A 65 40.08 11.69 5.05
C ILE A 65 41.44 12.04 5.66
N THR A 66 42.45 12.11 4.80
CA THR A 66 43.75 12.67 5.14
C THR A 66 43.77 14.09 4.62
N LEU A 67 44.05 15.01 5.52
CA LEU A 67 44.06 16.45 5.32
C LEU A 67 45.41 16.91 5.87
N ASP A 68 46.15 17.67 5.07
CA ASP A 68 47.38 18.29 5.56
C ASP A 68 47.04 19.28 6.67
N GLU A 69 47.89 19.36 7.68
CA GLU A 69 47.82 20.45 8.63
C GLU A 69 48.08 21.79 7.90
N ASP A 70 47.48 22.87 8.39
CA ASP A 70 47.58 24.23 7.85
C ASP A 70 46.82 24.51 6.54
N PHE A 71 45.49 24.40 6.61
CA PHE A 71 44.60 24.97 5.58
C PHE A 71 44.70 26.49 5.57
N THR A 72 45.17 27.07 4.46
CA THR A 72 45.07 28.51 4.17
C THR A 72 43.67 28.94 3.77
#